data_AF-A0A945UAK8-F1
#
_entry.id   AF-A0A945UAK8-F1
#
_cell.length_a   1.000
_cell.length_b   1.000
_cell.length_c   1.000
_cell.angle_alpha   90.00
_cell.angle_beta   90.00
_cell.angle_gamma   90.00
#
_symmetry.space_group_name_H-M   'P 1'
#
loop_
_entity.id
_entity.type
_entity.pdbx_description
1 polymer ?
#
loop_
_entity_poly.entity_id
_entity_poly.type
_entity_poly.pdbx_seq_one_letter_code
_entity_poly.pdbx_strand_id
1 'polypeptide(L)'
;MKLPKYENMSEYQPKVYDCFPFFNELDLLELRFNELNDFVDKFVLIEATKTHAGKPKPLYFQDNIDRFEKFSDKIISVAIDFANASAHTCGDSRMRENYQRNQIIQVIKNCNPEDVIILSDVDEIPHPEALEKAIKISGVSVLEQSMYYYYMNMVDKEEPLWLWGTRVFRMKDVGQQTLQDIRVGGGTHVSNGGWHFSFLGGAEKVKAKIEAFLHQEYNLGYFTNTKRIERVMAEGKD
;
A
#
# COMPACT_ATOMS: atom_id res chain seq x y z
N MET A 1 20.15 -31.11 -44.68
CA MET A 1 19.42 -31.26 -43.40
C MET A 1 19.07 -29.85 -42.93
N LYS A 2 17.83 -29.40 -43.11
CA LYS A 2 17.39 -28.08 -42.63
C LYS A 2 17.12 -28.21 -41.14
N LEU A 3 17.86 -27.48 -40.31
CA LEU A 3 17.58 -27.38 -38.88
C LEU A 3 16.13 -26.88 -38.69
N PRO A 4 15.35 -27.45 -37.75
CA PRO A 4 14.03 -26.95 -37.49
C PRO A 4 14.15 -25.52 -36.95
N LYS A 5 13.41 -24.60 -37.58
CA LYS A 5 13.16 -23.27 -37.03
C LYS A 5 12.38 -23.49 -35.73
N TYR A 6 12.98 -23.16 -34.60
CA TYR A 6 12.25 -23.06 -33.35
C TYR A 6 11.19 -21.98 -33.54
N GLU A 7 9.93 -22.41 -33.64
CA GLU A 7 8.78 -21.53 -33.56
C GLU A 7 8.84 -20.83 -32.20
N ASN A 8 8.81 -19.49 -32.22
CA ASN A 8 8.73 -18.66 -31.02
C ASN A 8 7.58 -19.15 -30.14
N MET A 9 7.91 -19.89 -29.09
CA MET A 9 7.06 -19.98 -27.91
C MET A 9 6.88 -18.54 -27.44
N SER A 10 5.65 -18.03 -27.38
CA SER A 10 5.41 -16.68 -26.87
C SER A 10 6.01 -16.56 -25.48
N GLU A 11 7.10 -15.80 -25.33
CA GLU A 11 7.71 -15.57 -24.03
C GLU A 11 6.66 -14.93 -23.13
N TYR A 12 6.41 -15.58 -21.99
CA TYR A 12 5.53 -15.05 -20.96
C TYR A 12 5.96 -13.63 -20.63
N GLN A 13 5.05 -12.67 -20.75
CA GLN A 13 5.31 -11.29 -20.34
C GLN A 13 4.96 -11.16 -18.85
N PRO A 14 5.94 -10.83 -17.99
CA PRO A 14 5.69 -10.61 -16.57
C PRO A 14 4.63 -9.55 -16.33
N LYS A 15 3.73 -9.82 -15.38
CA LYS A 15 2.72 -8.86 -14.96
C LYS A 15 3.14 -8.11 -13.71
N VAL A 16 2.63 -6.89 -13.56
CA VAL A 16 2.85 -6.04 -12.39
C VAL A 16 1.56 -5.93 -11.57
N TYR A 17 1.64 -6.32 -10.30
CA TYR A 17 0.55 -6.24 -9.34
C TYR A 17 0.86 -5.19 -8.27
N ASP A 18 0.01 -4.18 -8.17
CA ASP A 18 0.08 -3.16 -7.12
C ASP A 18 -0.82 -3.50 -5.95
N CYS A 19 -0.24 -3.85 -4.81
CA CYS A 19 -0.92 -4.52 -3.71
C CYS A 19 -0.86 -3.72 -2.42
N PHE A 20 -2.01 -3.42 -1.82
CA PHE A 20 -2.07 -2.61 -0.60
C PHE A 20 -3.36 -2.87 0.21
N PRO A 21 -3.29 -2.77 1.57
CA PRO A 21 -4.48 -2.67 2.39
C PRO A 21 -5.14 -1.29 2.20
N PHE A 22 -6.46 -1.23 2.28
CA PHE A 22 -7.22 0.01 2.12
C PHE A 22 -8.13 0.31 3.31
N PHE A 23 -8.25 1.60 3.64
CA PHE A 23 -9.15 2.11 4.66
C PHE A 23 -10.19 3.08 4.10
N ASN A 24 -9.93 4.39 4.06
CA ASN A 24 -10.95 5.39 3.69
C ASN A 24 -10.39 6.55 2.84
N GLU A 25 -9.13 6.48 2.44
CA GLU A 25 -8.42 7.53 1.71
C GLU A 25 -8.74 7.51 0.19
N LEU A 26 -10.02 7.68 -0.17
CA LEU A 26 -10.50 7.58 -1.56
C LEU A 26 -9.77 8.53 -2.54
N ASP A 27 -9.39 9.73 -2.08
CA ASP A 27 -8.68 10.72 -2.91
C ASP A 27 -7.24 10.29 -3.21
N LEU A 28 -6.57 9.68 -2.23
CA LEU A 28 -5.23 9.11 -2.42
C LEU A 28 -5.29 7.85 -3.30
N LEU A 29 -6.33 7.05 -3.15
CA LEU A 29 -6.56 5.89 -4.02
C LEU A 29 -6.72 6.31 -5.49
N GLU A 30 -7.50 7.36 -5.76
CA GLU A 30 -7.69 7.89 -7.10
C GLU A 30 -6.38 8.47 -7.67
N LEU A 31 -5.59 9.17 -6.86
CA LEU A 31 -4.28 9.67 -7.27
C LEU A 31 -3.34 8.51 -7.62
N ARG A 32 -3.24 7.50 -6.74
CA ARG A 32 -2.42 6.30 -6.94
C ARG A 32 -2.81 5.57 -8.22
N PHE A 33 -4.10 5.37 -8.46
CA PHE A 33 -4.56 4.72 -9.69
C PHE A 33 -4.20 5.52 -10.93
N ASN A 34 -4.36 6.84 -10.94
CA ASN A 34 -3.96 7.65 -12.08
C ASN A 34 -2.45 7.60 -12.33
N GLU A 35 -1.63 7.69 -11.28
CA GLU A 35 -0.16 7.67 -11.38
C GLU A 35 0.37 6.34 -11.93
N LEU A 36 -0.20 5.22 -11.47
CA LEU A 36 0.30 3.89 -11.77
C LEU A 36 -0.41 3.19 -12.92
N ASN A 37 -1.48 3.77 -13.46
CA ASN A 37 -2.36 3.10 -14.44
C ASN A 37 -1.60 2.55 -15.64
N ASP A 38 -0.62 3.29 -16.15
CA ASP A 38 0.08 2.90 -17.38
C ASP A 38 1.19 1.87 -17.12
N PHE A 39 1.61 1.71 -15.86
CA PHE A 39 2.66 0.78 -15.44
C PHE A 39 2.09 -0.55 -14.90
N VAL A 40 0.94 -0.51 -14.24
CA VAL A 40 0.38 -1.64 -13.49
C VAL A 40 -0.65 -2.42 -14.32
N ASP A 41 -0.59 -3.75 -14.26
CA ASP A 41 -1.59 -4.63 -14.88
C ASP A 41 -2.81 -4.84 -13.98
N LYS A 42 -2.58 -4.99 -12.66
CA LYS A 42 -3.63 -5.22 -11.68
C LYS A 42 -3.40 -4.45 -10.38
N PHE A 43 -4.44 -3.77 -9.91
CA PHE A 43 -4.51 -3.17 -8.58
C PHE A 43 -5.19 -4.16 -7.63
N VAL A 44 -4.48 -4.63 -6.61
CA VAL A 44 -4.96 -5.58 -5.61
C VAL A 44 -5.19 -4.86 -4.29
N LEU A 45 -6.47 -4.63 -3.99
CA LEU A 45 -6.90 -3.87 -2.82
C LEU A 45 -7.54 -4.82 -1.80
N ILE A 46 -7.05 -4.81 -0.56
CA ILE A 46 -7.64 -5.57 0.55
C ILE A 46 -8.35 -4.62 1.52
N GLU A 47 -9.66 -4.80 1.68
CA GLU A 47 -10.45 -4.03 2.62
C GLU A 47 -11.00 -4.91 3.74
N ALA A 48 -11.04 -4.40 4.97
CA ALA A 48 -11.56 -5.13 6.13
C ALA A 48 -12.86 -4.55 6.68
N THR A 49 -13.72 -5.36 7.30
CA THR A 49 -14.96 -4.92 7.96
C THR A 49 -14.74 -4.25 9.33
N LYS A 50 -13.50 -4.21 9.81
CA LYS A 50 -13.12 -3.51 11.06
C LYS A 50 -11.86 -2.69 10.87
N THR A 51 -11.67 -1.67 11.69
CA THR A 51 -10.41 -0.92 11.80
C THR A 51 -9.34 -1.78 12.47
N HIS A 52 -8.08 -1.35 12.41
CA HIS A 52 -7.02 -1.97 13.20
C HIS A 52 -7.24 -1.75 14.70
N ALA A 53 -8.00 -0.75 15.14
CA ALA A 53 -8.46 -0.66 16.53
C ALA A 53 -9.59 -1.65 16.89
N GLY A 54 -10.10 -2.44 15.93
CA GLY A 54 -11.14 -3.45 16.15
C GLY A 54 -12.58 -2.91 16.09
N LYS A 55 -12.78 -1.64 15.73
CA LYS A 55 -14.11 -1.03 15.59
C LYS A 55 -14.72 -1.44 14.23
N PRO A 56 -16.02 -1.79 14.16
CA PRO A 56 -16.69 -2.01 12.88
C PRO A 56 -16.58 -0.79 11.95
N LYS A 57 -16.43 -1.03 10.65
CA LYS A 57 -16.41 0.00 9.61
C LYS A 57 -17.10 -0.50 8.33
N PRO A 58 -17.67 0.39 7.50
CA PRO A 58 -18.12 0.02 6.17
C PRO A 58 -16.92 -0.35 5.27
N LEU A 59 -17.25 -0.93 4.12
CA LEU A 59 -16.32 -1.16 3.02
C LEU A 59 -16.33 0.09 2.13
N TYR A 60 -15.52 1.09 2.47
CA TYR A 60 -15.49 2.39 1.80
C TYR A 60 -15.18 2.27 0.31
N PHE A 61 -14.30 1.34 -0.10
CA PHE A 61 -14.05 1.14 -1.52
C PHE A 61 -15.29 0.57 -2.21
N GLN A 62 -15.89 -0.46 -1.62
CA GLN A 62 -17.07 -1.12 -2.19
C GLN A 62 -18.27 -0.17 -2.31
N ASP A 63 -18.46 0.71 -1.32
CA ASP A 63 -19.52 1.72 -1.31
C ASP A 63 -19.29 2.85 -2.32
N ASN A 64 -18.07 2.99 -2.85
CA ASN A 64 -17.66 4.06 -3.78
C ASN A 64 -17.05 3.51 -5.08
N ILE A 65 -17.36 2.26 -5.44
CA ILE A 65 -16.71 1.58 -6.58
C ILE A 65 -16.91 2.35 -7.91
N ASP A 66 -18.06 3.00 -8.06
CA ASP A 66 -18.41 3.80 -9.25
C ASP A 66 -17.43 4.96 -9.49
N ARG A 67 -16.79 5.49 -8.42
CA ARG A 67 -15.75 6.53 -8.55
C ARG A 67 -14.55 6.03 -9.37
N PHE A 68 -14.30 4.72 -9.37
CA PHE A 68 -13.11 4.10 -9.95
C PHE A 68 -13.42 3.32 -11.25
N GLU A 69 -14.56 3.59 -11.89
CA GLU A 69 -15.01 2.91 -13.11
C GLU A 69 -13.92 2.88 -14.22
N LYS A 70 -13.16 3.98 -14.37
CA LYS A 70 -12.02 4.11 -15.29
C LYS A 70 -10.99 2.97 -15.16
N PHE A 71 -10.83 2.41 -13.98
CA PHE A 71 -9.80 1.40 -13.65
C PHE A 71 -10.39 0.01 -13.41
N SER A 72 -11.70 -0.16 -13.58
CA SER A 72 -12.45 -1.37 -13.21
C SER A 72 -11.85 -2.66 -13.76
N ASP A 73 -11.37 -2.66 -15.00
CA ASP A 73 -10.71 -3.82 -15.64
C ASP A 73 -9.40 -4.25 -14.96
N LYS A 74 -8.77 -3.36 -14.19
CA LYS A 74 -7.51 -3.60 -13.48
C LYS A 74 -7.70 -3.90 -11.99
N ILE A 75 -8.83 -3.54 -11.41
CA ILE A 75 -9.03 -3.67 -9.96
C ILE A 75 -9.44 -5.10 -9.57
N ILE A 76 -8.74 -5.63 -8.57
CA ILE A 76 -9.10 -6.83 -7.81
C ILE A 76 -9.30 -6.38 -6.36
N SER A 77 -10.56 -6.35 -5.91
CA SER A 77 -10.89 -6.01 -4.52
C SER A 77 -11.26 -7.27 -3.74
N VAL A 78 -10.72 -7.40 -2.54
CA VAL A 78 -11.04 -8.48 -1.61
C VAL A 78 -11.45 -7.89 -0.27
N ALA A 79 -12.69 -8.18 0.12
CA ALA A 79 -13.20 -7.86 1.46
C ALA A 79 -12.89 -9.00 2.43
N ILE A 80 -12.40 -8.65 3.61
CA ILE A 80 -12.07 -9.61 4.67
C ILE A 80 -12.81 -9.27 5.96
N ASP A 81 -13.11 -10.31 6.73
CA ASP A 81 -13.60 -10.17 8.11
C ASP A 81 -12.61 -10.84 9.07
N PHE A 82 -12.49 -10.28 10.25
CA PHE A 82 -11.71 -10.83 11.37
C PHE A 82 -12.51 -11.84 12.20
N ALA A 83 -13.79 -12.10 11.89
CA ALA A 83 -14.68 -12.97 12.66
C ALA A 83 -14.16 -14.42 12.83
N ASN A 84 -13.40 -14.92 11.85
CA ASN A 84 -12.77 -16.24 11.90
C ASN A 84 -11.31 -16.20 12.36
N ALA A 85 -10.75 -15.02 12.64
CA ALA A 85 -9.38 -14.89 13.09
C ALA A 85 -9.32 -15.11 14.61
N SER A 86 -8.44 -16.01 15.04
CA SER A 86 -8.25 -16.27 16.47
C SER A 86 -7.71 -15.02 17.18
N ALA A 87 -7.87 -14.94 18.50
CA ALA A 87 -7.22 -13.90 19.31
C ALA A 87 -5.67 -13.92 19.14
N HIS A 88 -5.09 -15.07 18.77
CA HIS A 88 -3.67 -15.22 18.45
C HIS A 88 -3.30 -14.71 17.05
N THR A 89 -4.30 -14.34 16.24
CA THR A 89 -4.12 -13.85 14.87
C THR A 89 -4.51 -12.37 14.75
N CYS A 90 -5.42 -11.88 15.59
CA CYS A 90 -5.99 -10.53 15.51
C CYS A 90 -6.25 -9.89 16.89
N GLY A 91 -5.50 -10.30 17.92
CA GLY A 91 -5.70 -9.87 19.32
C GLY A 91 -5.43 -8.38 19.58
N ASP A 92 -4.46 -7.80 18.88
CA ASP A 92 -4.13 -6.37 18.95
C ASP A 92 -4.16 -5.68 17.58
N SER A 93 -3.91 -4.38 17.56
CA SER A 93 -4.01 -3.56 16.35
C SER A 93 -2.96 -3.92 15.30
N ARG A 94 -1.74 -4.22 15.71
CA ARG A 94 -0.65 -4.64 14.82
C ARG A 94 -0.94 -6.01 14.21
N MET A 95 -1.48 -6.94 15.00
CA MET A 95 -1.87 -8.25 14.51
C MET A 95 -2.99 -8.17 13.46
N ARG A 96 -3.95 -7.26 13.62
CA ARG A 96 -5.01 -7.03 12.62
C ARG A 96 -4.48 -6.45 11.31
N GLU A 97 -3.56 -5.49 11.38
CA GLU A 97 -2.91 -4.95 10.19
C GLU A 97 -2.10 -6.02 9.46
N ASN A 98 -1.24 -6.76 10.19
CA ASN A 98 -0.44 -7.85 9.65
C ASN A 98 -1.33 -8.89 8.97
N TYR A 99 -2.44 -9.24 9.61
CA TYR A 99 -3.41 -10.17 9.04
C TYR A 99 -4.01 -9.65 7.74
N GLN A 100 -4.49 -8.40 7.72
CA GLN A 100 -5.06 -7.77 6.53
C GLN A 100 -4.07 -7.75 5.37
N ARG A 101 -2.83 -7.29 5.62
CA ARG A 101 -1.77 -7.27 4.60
C ARG A 101 -1.48 -8.67 4.07
N ASN A 102 -1.39 -9.65 4.95
CA ASN A 102 -1.16 -11.04 4.55
C ASN A 102 -2.30 -11.64 3.73
N GLN A 103 -3.52 -11.09 3.76
CA GLN A 103 -4.62 -11.58 2.91
C GLN A 103 -4.42 -11.26 1.42
N ILE A 104 -3.50 -10.37 1.05
CA ILE A 104 -3.10 -10.16 -0.36
C ILE A 104 -2.67 -11.49 -1.02
N ILE A 105 -2.11 -12.43 -0.24
CA ILE A 105 -1.70 -13.76 -0.74
C ILE A 105 -2.83 -14.53 -1.42
N GLN A 106 -4.09 -14.28 -1.06
CA GLN A 106 -5.24 -14.94 -1.69
C GLN A 106 -5.30 -14.68 -3.20
N VAL A 107 -4.82 -13.50 -3.63
CA VAL A 107 -4.80 -13.07 -5.03
C VAL A 107 -3.51 -13.50 -5.72
N ILE A 108 -2.36 -13.32 -5.06
CA ILE A 108 -1.06 -13.45 -5.72
C ILE A 108 -0.40 -14.84 -5.59
N LYS A 109 -0.97 -15.77 -4.81
CA LYS A 109 -0.38 -17.11 -4.56
C LYS A 109 -0.06 -17.92 -5.82
N ASN A 110 -0.78 -17.66 -6.91
CA ASN A 110 -0.66 -18.39 -8.17
C ASN A 110 -0.05 -17.53 -9.29
N CYS A 111 0.52 -16.36 -8.95
CA CYS A 111 1.24 -15.54 -9.91
C CYS A 111 2.46 -16.29 -10.46
N ASN A 112 2.87 -15.91 -11.68
CA ASN A 112 4.06 -16.48 -12.28
C ASN A 112 5.30 -16.10 -11.44
N PRO A 113 6.32 -16.96 -11.32
CA PRO A 113 7.57 -16.64 -10.64
C PRO A 113 8.24 -15.32 -11.08
N GLU A 114 8.05 -14.92 -12.34
CA GLU A 114 8.57 -13.67 -12.89
C GLU A 114 7.67 -12.44 -12.65
N ASP A 115 6.42 -12.63 -12.20
CA ASP A 115 5.51 -11.52 -11.91
C ASP A 115 6.05 -10.64 -10.79
N VAL A 116 5.85 -9.33 -10.95
CA VAL A 116 6.31 -8.29 -10.04
C VAL A 116 5.17 -7.92 -9.09
N ILE A 117 5.50 -7.85 -7.80
CA ILE A 117 4.64 -7.36 -6.74
C ILE A 117 5.19 -6.03 -6.25
N ILE A 118 4.34 -5.02 -6.25
CA ILE A 118 4.52 -3.75 -5.55
C ILE A 118 3.69 -3.85 -4.27
N LEU A 119 4.32 -3.75 -3.12
CA LEU A 119 3.69 -3.92 -1.81
C LEU A 119 3.91 -2.66 -0.96
N SER A 120 2.85 -1.93 -0.68
CA SER A 120 2.90 -0.72 0.16
C SER A 120 1.56 -0.42 0.83
N ASP A 121 1.48 0.74 1.48
CA ASP A 121 0.24 1.32 1.97
C ASP A 121 -0.35 2.28 0.92
N VAL A 122 -1.66 2.56 0.99
CA VAL A 122 -2.34 3.36 -0.03
C VAL A 122 -1.77 4.78 -0.17
N ASP A 123 -1.26 5.34 0.94
CA ASP A 123 -0.66 6.66 1.03
C ASP A 123 0.82 6.72 0.58
N GLU A 124 1.42 5.58 0.24
CA GLU A 124 2.74 5.46 -0.36
C GLU A 124 2.62 5.28 -1.87
N ILE A 125 2.70 6.36 -2.65
CA ILE A 125 2.57 6.35 -4.11
C ILE A 125 3.96 6.24 -4.76
N PRO A 126 4.28 5.11 -5.44
CA PRO A 126 5.56 4.94 -6.13
C PRO A 126 5.69 5.84 -7.36
N HIS A 127 6.90 6.29 -7.63
CA HIS A 127 7.21 6.97 -8.89
C HIS A 127 7.44 5.92 -10.01
N PRO A 128 6.80 6.03 -11.20
CA PRO A 128 6.96 5.07 -12.28
C PRO A 128 8.42 4.82 -12.70
N GLU A 129 9.22 5.88 -12.85
CA GLU A 129 10.67 5.74 -13.14
C GLU A 129 11.46 4.96 -12.08
N ALA A 130 11.05 5.03 -10.81
CA ALA A 130 11.68 4.23 -9.75
C ALA A 130 11.28 2.77 -9.84
N LEU A 131 10.02 2.49 -10.22
CA LEU A 131 9.55 1.13 -10.49
C LEU A 131 10.33 0.50 -11.65
N GLU A 132 10.56 1.23 -12.75
CA GLU A 132 11.36 0.75 -13.88
C GLU A 132 12.80 0.34 -13.50
N LYS A 133 13.35 0.97 -12.46
CA LYS A 133 14.66 0.61 -11.89
C LYS A 133 14.52 -0.60 -10.97
N ALA A 134 13.55 -0.55 -10.06
CA ALA A 134 13.32 -1.58 -9.04
C ALA A 134 13.02 -2.96 -9.62
N ILE A 135 12.23 -3.06 -10.69
CA ILE A 135 11.89 -4.35 -11.32
C ILE A 135 13.09 -5.09 -11.92
N LYS A 136 14.21 -4.38 -12.16
CA LYS A 136 15.44 -4.96 -12.71
C LYS A 136 16.35 -5.52 -11.62
N ILE A 137 16.06 -5.23 -10.35
CA ILE A 137 16.84 -5.66 -9.20
C ILE A 137 16.35 -7.06 -8.77
N SER A 138 17.31 -7.96 -8.49
CA SER A 138 16.99 -9.25 -7.89
C SER A 138 16.87 -9.14 -6.37
N GLY A 139 15.88 -9.82 -5.81
CA GLY A 139 15.54 -9.69 -4.39
C GLY A 139 14.44 -8.66 -4.17
N VAL A 140 14.41 -8.08 -2.97
CA VAL A 140 13.46 -7.03 -2.60
C VAL A 140 14.13 -5.67 -2.80
N SER A 141 13.45 -4.77 -3.51
CA SER A 141 13.80 -3.35 -3.56
C SER A 141 12.95 -2.55 -2.59
N VAL A 142 13.52 -1.47 -2.05
CA VAL A 142 12.84 -0.50 -1.18
C VAL A 142 12.87 0.86 -1.84
N LEU A 143 11.69 1.44 -2.09
CA LEU A 143 11.59 2.77 -2.65
C LEU A 143 11.72 3.82 -1.54
N GLU A 144 12.69 4.72 -1.69
CA GLU A 144 12.86 5.86 -0.79
C GLU A 144 11.89 6.95 -1.20
N GLN A 145 10.89 7.23 -0.36
CA GLN A 145 9.80 8.13 -0.72
C GLN A 145 9.92 9.45 0.04
N SER A 146 9.61 10.57 -0.60
CA SER A 146 9.59 11.86 0.06
C SER A 146 8.39 11.94 1.02
N MET A 147 8.61 12.39 2.25
CA MET A 147 7.60 12.49 3.30
C MET A 147 6.82 13.79 3.24
N TYR A 148 5.49 13.69 3.26
CA TYR A 148 4.57 14.81 3.30
C TYR A 148 3.54 14.60 4.40
N TYR A 149 3.23 15.67 5.14
CA TYR A 149 2.23 15.67 6.20
C TYR A 149 1.14 16.68 5.92
N TYR A 150 -0.12 16.32 6.21
CA TYR A 150 -1.30 17.20 6.20
C TYR A 150 -1.75 17.75 4.83
N TYR A 151 -0.81 18.17 4.00
CA TYR A 151 -1.00 18.67 2.64
C TYR A 151 0.05 18.09 1.69
N MET A 152 -0.32 17.89 0.42
CA MET A 152 0.59 17.33 -0.61
C MET A 152 1.83 18.20 -0.88
N ASN A 153 1.83 19.47 -0.45
CA ASN A 153 2.94 20.40 -0.62
C ASN A 153 3.71 20.68 0.69
N MET A 154 3.42 19.95 1.77
CA MET A 154 4.06 20.14 3.07
C MET A 154 5.03 19.00 3.35
N VAL A 155 6.27 19.19 2.91
CA VAL A 155 7.38 18.26 3.11
C VAL A 155 7.85 18.28 4.56
N ASP A 156 8.09 17.10 5.12
CA ASP A 156 8.78 16.97 6.41
C ASP A 156 10.24 17.44 6.28
N LYS A 157 10.66 18.41 7.10
CA LYS A 157 12.02 18.95 7.05
C LYS A 157 12.98 18.21 7.97
N GLU A 158 12.49 17.52 8.98
CA GLU A 158 13.31 16.80 9.95
C GLU A 158 13.59 15.38 9.42
N GLU A 159 12.55 14.70 8.93
CA GLU A 159 12.66 13.37 8.32
C GLU A 159 12.10 13.37 6.87
N PRO A 160 12.78 14.04 5.91
CA PRO A 160 12.26 14.24 4.56
C PRO A 160 12.13 12.96 3.72
N LEU A 161 12.73 11.85 4.16
CA LEU A 161 12.78 10.60 3.43
C LEU A 161 12.25 9.43 4.25
N TRP A 162 11.23 8.79 3.70
CA TRP A 162 10.72 7.51 4.14
C TRP A 162 11.57 6.38 3.54
N LEU A 163 12.52 5.88 4.34
CA LEU A 163 13.40 4.77 3.96
C LEU A 163 12.74 3.40 4.12
N TRP A 164 11.52 3.36 4.65
CA TRP A 164 10.74 2.14 4.83
C TRP A 164 9.63 2.01 3.79
N GLY A 165 9.70 2.73 2.67
CA GLY A 165 8.61 2.82 1.68
C GLY A 165 8.28 1.54 0.92
N THR A 166 7.79 1.74 -0.29
CA THR A 166 7.22 0.65 -1.07
C THR A 166 8.22 -0.47 -1.34
N ARG A 167 7.80 -1.73 -1.15
CA ARG A 167 8.58 -2.91 -1.51
C ARG A 167 8.26 -3.34 -2.94
N VAL A 168 9.28 -3.65 -3.73
CA VAL A 168 9.12 -4.18 -5.08
C VAL A 168 9.95 -5.46 -5.22
N PHE A 169 9.32 -6.55 -5.64
CA PHE A 169 9.97 -7.85 -5.76
C PHE A 169 9.27 -8.73 -6.80
N ARG A 170 9.98 -9.73 -7.33
CA ARG A 170 9.35 -10.80 -8.12
C ARG A 170 8.93 -11.94 -7.22
N MET A 171 7.88 -12.68 -7.60
CA MET A 171 7.39 -13.82 -6.82
C MET A 171 8.49 -14.85 -6.50
N LYS A 172 9.42 -15.10 -7.42
CA LYS A 172 10.55 -16.02 -7.21
C LYS A 172 11.57 -15.55 -6.15
N ASP A 173 11.61 -14.25 -5.85
CA ASP A 173 12.70 -13.64 -5.07
C ASP A 173 12.46 -13.68 -3.55
N VAL A 174 11.24 -14.05 -3.09
CA VAL A 174 10.86 -13.92 -1.66
C VAL A 174 10.60 -15.24 -0.92
N GLY A 175 10.63 -16.38 -1.61
CA GLY A 175 10.49 -17.70 -0.98
C GLY A 175 9.15 -17.87 -0.25
N GLN A 176 9.19 -18.37 0.99
CA GLN A 176 8.01 -18.65 1.83
C GLN A 176 7.68 -17.54 2.84
N GLN A 177 8.31 -16.36 2.72
CA GLN A 177 8.07 -15.24 3.62
C GLN A 177 6.62 -14.76 3.51
N THR A 178 6.04 -14.29 4.62
CA THR A 178 4.74 -13.61 4.56
C THR A 178 4.92 -12.21 3.97
N LEU A 179 3.84 -11.61 3.48
CA LEU A 179 3.89 -10.25 2.95
C LEU A 179 4.22 -9.23 4.04
N GLN A 180 3.81 -9.48 5.27
CA GLN A 180 4.26 -8.69 6.42
C GLN A 180 5.76 -8.82 6.66
N ASP A 181 6.35 -10.02 6.56
CA ASP A 181 7.79 -10.21 6.75
C ASP A 181 8.59 -9.43 5.69
N ILE A 182 8.12 -9.44 4.44
CA ILE A 182 8.72 -8.67 3.34
C ILE A 182 8.56 -7.17 3.59
N ARG A 183 7.37 -6.72 4.05
CA ARG A 183 7.07 -5.29 4.33
C ARG A 183 8.04 -4.69 5.34
N VAL A 184 8.37 -5.42 6.41
CA VAL A 184 9.29 -4.97 7.47
C VAL A 184 10.74 -5.39 7.23
N GLY A 185 10.98 -6.21 6.21
CA GLY A 185 12.31 -6.63 5.79
C GLY A 185 13.08 -5.53 5.09
N GLY A 186 14.40 -5.72 4.98
CA GLY A 186 15.28 -4.85 4.21
C GLY A 186 15.28 -5.19 2.72
N GLY A 187 16.01 -4.39 1.94
CA GLY A 187 16.18 -4.61 0.50
C GLY A 187 17.17 -3.63 -0.10
N THR A 188 17.32 -3.66 -1.42
CA THR A 188 18.12 -2.68 -2.14
C THR A 188 17.34 -1.39 -2.30
N HIS A 189 17.90 -0.29 -1.81
CA HIS A 189 17.24 1.01 -1.87
C HIS A 189 17.28 1.61 -3.28
N VAL A 190 16.16 2.20 -3.69
CA VAL A 190 16.00 2.95 -4.93
C VAL A 190 15.56 4.37 -4.56
N SER A 191 16.44 5.33 -4.83
CA SER A 191 16.20 6.74 -4.57
C SER A 191 15.17 7.35 -5.53
N ASN A 192 14.59 8.48 -5.12
CA ASN A 192 13.45 9.13 -5.81
C ASN A 192 12.31 8.14 -6.06
N GLY A 193 12.00 7.34 -5.03
CA GLY A 193 11.06 6.24 -5.06
C GLY A 193 9.59 6.64 -5.16
N GLY A 194 9.27 7.91 -4.96
CA GLY A 194 7.90 8.44 -4.98
C GLY A 194 7.59 9.25 -3.73
N TRP A 195 6.34 9.19 -3.28
CA TRP A 195 5.80 10.05 -2.24
C TRP A 195 5.09 9.24 -1.16
N HIS A 196 5.21 9.66 0.09
CA HIS A 196 4.42 9.17 1.21
C HIS A 196 3.61 10.33 1.79
N PHE A 197 2.29 10.25 1.65
CA PHE A 197 1.33 11.29 2.03
C PHE A 197 0.63 10.98 3.35
N SER A 198 1.29 11.29 4.46
CA SER A 198 0.76 11.05 5.79
C SER A 198 -0.30 12.08 6.20
N PHE A 199 -1.34 11.61 6.91
CA PHE A 199 -2.38 12.45 7.53
C PHE A 199 -3.03 13.52 6.63
N LEU A 200 -3.33 13.19 5.36
CA LEU A 200 -4.04 14.11 4.46
C LEU A 200 -5.55 14.21 4.74
N GLY A 201 -6.12 15.33 4.29
CA GLY A 201 -7.57 15.47 4.11
C GLY A 201 -8.31 16.13 5.28
N GLY A 202 -7.58 16.93 6.08
CA GLY A 202 -8.14 17.79 7.11
C GLY A 202 -8.31 17.11 8.47
N ALA A 203 -8.54 17.92 9.49
CA ALA A 203 -8.45 17.48 10.89
C ALA A 203 -9.37 16.31 11.26
N GLU A 204 -10.57 16.22 10.67
CA GLU A 204 -11.48 15.10 10.92
C GLU A 204 -10.97 13.78 10.32
N LYS A 205 -10.37 13.80 9.12
CA LYS A 205 -9.75 12.59 8.52
C LYS A 205 -8.49 12.19 9.29
N VAL A 206 -7.68 13.17 9.70
CA VAL A 206 -6.51 12.94 10.57
C VAL A 206 -6.93 12.25 11.86
N LYS A 207 -7.92 12.80 12.56
CA LYS A 207 -8.49 12.22 13.76
C LYS A 207 -8.98 10.79 13.51
N ALA A 208 -9.78 10.57 12.47
CA ALA A 208 -10.31 9.25 12.14
C ALA A 208 -9.19 8.22 11.88
N LYS A 209 -8.09 8.63 11.24
CA LYS A 209 -6.90 7.78 11.03
C LYS A 209 -6.22 7.42 12.35
N ILE A 210 -5.97 8.40 13.22
CA ILE A 210 -5.37 8.17 14.55
C ILE A 210 -6.22 7.21 15.41
N GLU A 211 -7.55 7.36 15.36
CA GLU A 211 -8.46 6.49 16.11
C GLU A 211 -8.55 5.05 15.54
N ALA A 212 -8.07 4.82 14.32
CA ALA A 212 -8.27 3.57 13.57
C ALA A 212 -6.99 2.74 13.35
N PHE A 213 -5.82 3.37 13.24
CA PHE A 213 -4.54 2.74 12.86
C PHE A 213 -3.87 1.92 13.98
N LEU A 214 -2.70 1.34 13.71
CA LEU A 214 -2.03 0.44 14.64
C LEU A 214 -1.54 1.12 15.93
N HIS A 215 -1.11 2.39 15.86
CA HIS A 215 -0.41 3.11 16.93
C HIS A 215 -1.37 3.73 17.94
N GLN A 216 -2.06 2.88 18.70
CA GLN A 216 -3.06 3.30 19.67
C GLN A 216 -2.50 4.14 20.83
N GLU A 217 -1.18 4.19 21.03
CA GLU A 217 -0.50 5.12 21.92
C GLU A 217 -0.75 6.60 21.56
N TYR A 218 -1.03 6.91 20.29
CA TYR A 218 -1.39 8.26 19.85
C TYR A 218 -2.89 8.53 19.91
N ASN A 219 -3.71 7.55 20.27
CA ASN A 219 -5.16 7.73 20.44
C ASN A 219 -5.48 8.41 21.79
N LEU A 220 -4.93 9.61 21.97
CA LEU A 220 -5.12 10.46 23.14
C LEU A 220 -5.89 11.71 22.72
N GLY A 221 -6.72 12.23 23.63
CA GLY A 221 -7.52 13.44 23.39
C GLY A 221 -6.69 14.65 22.95
N TYR A 222 -5.38 14.66 23.22
CA TYR A 222 -4.45 15.66 22.72
C TYR A 222 -4.24 15.57 21.20
N PHE A 223 -3.97 14.37 20.67
CA PHE A 223 -3.70 14.14 19.25
C PHE A 223 -4.99 14.04 18.41
N THR A 224 -6.12 13.71 19.02
CA THR A 224 -7.43 13.64 18.35
C THR A 224 -8.25 14.94 18.43
N ASN A 225 -7.69 16.02 19.01
CA ASN A 225 -8.36 17.31 19.09
C ASN A 225 -8.30 18.04 17.74
N THR A 226 -9.43 18.16 17.06
CA THR A 226 -9.50 18.73 15.71
C THR A 226 -9.09 20.19 15.65
N LYS A 227 -9.42 21.01 16.67
CA LYS A 227 -8.95 22.41 16.75
C LYS A 227 -7.43 22.52 16.91
N ARG A 228 -6.81 21.56 17.60
CA ARG A 228 -5.35 21.49 17.71
C ARG A 228 -4.76 21.09 16.36
N ILE A 229 -5.28 20.03 15.74
CA ILE A 229 -4.82 19.56 14.43
C ILE A 229 -4.90 20.70 13.41
N GLU A 230 -6.04 21.40 13.30
CA GLU A 230 -6.21 22.57 12.42
C GLU A 230 -5.14 23.64 12.64
N ARG A 231 -4.82 23.94 13.91
CA ARG A 231 -3.78 24.91 14.25
C ARG A 231 -2.40 24.45 13.81
N VAL A 232 -2.04 23.22 14.12
CA VAL A 232 -0.73 22.63 13.78
C VAL A 232 -0.55 22.57 12.26
N MET A 233 -1.58 22.14 11.54
CA MET A 233 -1.65 22.17 10.07
C MET A 233 -1.46 23.59 9.51
N ALA A 234 -2.14 24.59 10.07
CA ALA A 234 -2.04 25.98 9.61
C ALA A 234 -0.66 26.60 9.90
N GLU A 235 0.00 26.17 10.96
CA GLU A 235 1.34 26.62 11.35
C GLU A 235 2.48 25.85 10.64
N GLY A 236 2.16 24.79 9.90
CA GLY A 236 3.14 23.92 9.23
C GLY A 236 4.08 23.22 10.21
N LYS A 237 3.54 22.80 11.35
CA LYS A 237 4.24 22.03 12.38
C LYS A 237 3.72 20.60 12.38
N ASP A 238 4.48 19.69 12.96
CA ASP A 238 4.03 18.34 13.34
C ASP A 238 4.23 18.16 14.86
#